data_AF-D3P8Z8-F1
#
_entry.id   AF-D3P8Z8-F1
#
_cell.length_a   1.000
_cell.length_b   1.000
_cell.length_c   1.000
_cell.angle_alpha   90.00
_cell.angle_beta   90.00
_cell.angle_gamma   90.00
#
_symmetry.space_group_name_H-M   'P 1'
#
loop_
_entity.id
_entity.type
_entity.pdbx_description
1 polymer ?
#
loop_
_entity_poly.entity_id
_entity_poly.type
_entity_poly.pdbx_seq_one_letter_code
_entity_poly.pdbx_strand_id
1 'polypeptide(L)'
;MWGKIKEFIRRDPVVFVILITVIIAGFLFANIEVLHYTSESEFCGKCHPEKKVGPLGEYYTWSKNIHSTAEVECIDCHGEPGFVGYMKAKIGGLKDVYGELVLSDEHKLKVLAEGASNKEKAAELVTNETCMFCHTDSVNKKLRKERVMSVGVKFRKIDTVVNPRFRESFGRPDILTEDTRVGVTPNHKKHLEAGLNCVDCHLGVAHGGDFHNLPKMEDCFSCHYKVKKENKAAKVPDNMDCAACHTMQDKIQKGVFVKGLEETPWYMADLNCTDCHKDPFVRPNTDTCTSCHDSSYGQMLIDTQKEFTAKLKKLQKVRDKLFEERLEMPEGKRKLFNELQFIVRTMEMDGSKGFHNPEYFDLMVDKANELIEKIENYVEPEVKEETPVAEHAEKKTEHKAEKEVKKEEAQVLKADNPAELVEIAPETINIAENHSIKTTKKPVIFPHKKHYEMFKCEECHSKPEEGALKVEIKVLKGTSNTFHKELCFPCHKKYKVKKGTSCNTCHK
;
A
#
# COMPACT_ATOMS: atom_id res chain seq x y z
N MET A 1 33.44 -42.94 22.42
CA MET A 1 33.09 -41.66 21.75
C MET A 1 33.80 -40.47 22.39
N TRP A 2 33.66 -40.26 23.69
CA TRP A 2 34.25 -39.13 24.43
C TRP A 2 35.78 -39.05 24.40
N GLY A 3 36.49 -40.19 24.45
CA GLY A 3 37.95 -40.24 24.37
C GLY A 3 38.50 -39.73 23.03
N LYS A 4 37.87 -40.13 21.92
CA LYS A 4 38.23 -39.70 20.56
C LYS A 4 38.00 -38.20 20.34
N ILE A 5 36.97 -37.63 20.96
CA ILE A 5 36.68 -36.19 20.92
C ILE A 5 37.74 -35.40 21.70
N LYS A 6 38.12 -35.84 22.90
CA LYS A 6 39.19 -35.20 23.69
C LYS A 6 40.54 -35.23 22.97
N GLU A 7 40.83 -36.32 22.26
CA GLU A 7 42.05 -36.46 21.47
C GLU A 7 42.05 -35.54 20.25
N PHE A 8 40.93 -35.45 19.52
CA PHE A 8 40.73 -34.52 18.42
C PHE A 8 40.86 -33.04 18.85
N ILE A 9 40.23 -32.66 19.98
CA ILE A 9 40.32 -31.29 20.52
C ILE A 9 41.76 -30.91 20.85
N ARG A 10 42.56 -31.84 21.37
CA ARG A 10 43.97 -31.59 21.69
C ARG A 10 44.87 -31.56 20.46
N ARG A 11 44.57 -32.38 19.45
CA ARG A 11 45.35 -32.47 18.22
C ARG A 11 45.12 -31.27 17.30
N ASP A 12 43.86 -30.86 17.15
CA ASP A 12 43.43 -29.84 16.19
C ASP A 12 42.49 -28.80 16.85
N PRO A 13 42.93 -28.03 17.87
CA PRO A 13 42.06 -27.13 18.63
C PRO A 13 41.43 -26.03 17.76
N VAL A 14 42.16 -25.53 16.75
CA VAL A 14 41.65 -24.52 15.81
C VAL A 14 40.48 -25.08 14.99
N VAL A 15 40.59 -26.31 14.49
CA VAL A 15 39.53 -26.96 13.71
C VAL A 15 38.30 -27.20 14.58
N PHE A 16 38.49 -27.61 15.84
CA PHE A 16 37.38 -27.76 16.79
C PHE A 16 36.66 -26.43 17.06
N VAL A 17 37.41 -25.34 17.29
CA VAL A 17 36.82 -24.00 17.50
C VAL A 17 36.07 -23.54 16.25
N ILE A 18 36.61 -23.74 15.05
CA ILE A 18 35.93 -23.42 13.79
C ILE A 18 34.62 -24.20 13.67
N LEU A 19 34.64 -25.50 13.93
CA LEU A 19 33.44 -26.35 13.87
C LEU A 19 32.35 -25.88 14.84
N ILE A 20 32.71 -25.62 16.10
CA ILE A 20 31.76 -25.10 17.10
C ILE A 20 31.23 -23.73 16.70
N THR A 21 32.09 -22.84 16.19
CA THR A 21 31.68 -21.50 15.73
C THR A 21 30.69 -21.60 14.58
N VAL A 22 30.94 -22.48 13.59
CA VAL A 22 30.02 -22.73 12.47
C VAL A 22 28.69 -23.30 12.96
N ILE A 23 28.70 -24.23 13.93
CA ILE A 23 27.47 -24.78 14.51
C ILE A 23 26.67 -23.69 15.23
N ILE A 24 27.32 -22.88 16.07
CA ILE A 24 26.65 -21.79 16.80
C ILE A 24 26.11 -20.75 15.82
N ALA A 25 26.91 -20.32 14.83
CA ALA A 25 26.47 -19.36 13.82
C ALA A 25 25.30 -19.90 12.99
N GLY A 26 25.36 -21.17 12.58
CA GLY A 26 24.27 -21.84 11.87
C GLY A 26 23.01 -21.95 12.71
N PHE A 27 23.14 -22.28 13.99
CA PHE A 27 22.00 -22.32 14.93
C PHE A 27 21.38 -20.94 15.12
N LEU A 28 22.19 -19.89 15.34
CA LEU A 28 21.70 -18.51 15.46
C LEU A 28 20.98 -18.06 14.18
N PHE A 29 21.57 -18.34 13.01
CA PHE A 29 20.97 -18.03 11.71
C PHE A 29 19.62 -18.72 11.54
N ALA A 30 19.54 -20.03 11.82
CA ALA A 30 18.29 -20.78 11.72
C ALA A 30 17.20 -20.24 12.66
N ASN A 31 17.55 -19.85 13.89
CA ASN A 31 16.60 -19.26 14.82
C ASN A 31 16.11 -17.88 14.37
N ILE A 32 17.01 -17.05 13.81
CA ILE A 32 16.64 -15.76 13.24
C ILE A 32 15.65 -15.96 12.09
N GLU A 33 15.90 -16.93 11.20
CA GLU A 33 15.01 -17.23 10.08
C GLU A 33 13.63 -17.70 10.53
N VAL A 34 13.56 -18.58 11.53
CA VAL A 34 12.29 -19.01 12.13
C VAL A 34 11.53 -17.82 12.74
N LEU A 35 12.25 -16.91 13.40
CA LEU A 35 11.67 -15.70 13.96
C LEU A 35 11.12 -14.78 12.87
N HIS A 36 11.80 -14.61 11.74
CA HIS A 36 11.29 -13.87 10.58
C HIS A 36 10.04 -14.53 10.01
N TYR A 37 10.12 -15.82 9.68
CA TYR A 37 9.02 -16.57 9.09
C TYR A 37 7.73 -16.51 9.94
N THR A 38 7.87 -16.68 11.25
CA THR A 38 6.72 -16.61 12.17
C THR A 38 6.21 -15.18 12.42
N SER A 39 6.87 -14.16 11.86
CA SER A 39 6.45 -12.75 11.94
C SER A 39 5.71 -12.27 10.71
N GLU A 40 5.83 -12.99 9.60
CA GLU A 40 5.15 -12.65 8.35
C GLU A 40 3.65 -12.88 8.49
N SER A 41 2.85 -12.02 7.86
CA SER A 41 1.38 -12.14 7.91
C SER A 41 0.89 -13.45 7.28
N GLU A 42 1.64 -14.02 6.35
CA GLU A 42 1.36 -15.34 5.75
C GLU A 42 1.34 -16.46 6.78
N PHE A 43 2.20 -16.39 7.80
CA PHE A 43 2.18 -17.34 8.91
C PHE A 43 0.88 -17.22 9.71
N CYS A 44 0.43 -15.99 10.01
CA CYS A 44 -0.87 -15.76 10.65
C CYS A 44 -2.02 -16.30 9.80
N GLY A 45 -1.95 -16.18 8.48
CA GLY A 45 -2.95 -16.70 7.53
C GLY A 45 -3.17 -18.22 7.58
N LYS A 46 -2.25 -18.99 8.20
CA LYS A 46 -2.44 -20.43 8.42
C LYS A 46 -3.49 -20.73 9.49
N CYS A 47 -3.59 -19.88 10.51
CA CYS A 47 -4.58 -19.98 11.58
C CYS A 47 -5.81 -19.10 11.31
N HIS A 48 -5.67 -18.08 10.44
CA HIS A 48 -6.74 -17.18 10.00
C HIS A 48 -7.03 -17.34 8.49
N PRO A 49 -7.62 -18.49 8.05
CA PRO A 49 -7.74 -18.84 6.64
C PRO A 49 -9.00 -18.30 5.95
N GLU A 50 -9.95 -17.70 6.68
CA GLU A 50 -11.23 -17.31 6.12
C GLU A 50 -11.06 -16.19 5.09
N LYS A 51 -11.81 -16.29 3.97
CA LYS A 51 -11.75 -15.33 2.86
C LYS A 51 -12.90 -14.32 2.88
N LYS A 52 -13.34 -13.96 4.08
CA LYS A 52 -14.46 -13.03 4.33
C LYS A 52 -14.16 -12.17 5.55
N VAL A 53 -14.91 -11.08 5.70
CA VAL A 53 -14.86 -10.24 6.91
C VAL A 53 -15.46 -11.02 8.09
N GLY A 54 -14.81 -10.92 9.25
CA GLY A 54 -15.21 -11.58 10.50
C GLY A 54 -14.09 -12.41 11.12
N PRO A 55 -14.41 -13.17 12.20
CA PRO A 55 -13.44 -14.03 12.86
C PRO A 55 -12.75 -14.97 11.88
N LEU A 56 -11.44 -15.18 12.06
CA LEU A 56 -10.55 -15.97 11.21
C LEU A 56 -10.29 -15.36 9.82
N GLY A 57 -10.86 -14.20 9.50
CA GLY A 57 -10.69 -13.48 8.24
C GLY A 57 -9.67 -12.35 8.28
N GLU A 58 -8.92 -12.23 9.38
CA GLU A 58 -8.02 -11.11 9.69
C GLU A 58 -6.91 -10.97 8.66
N TYR A 59 -6.29 -12.09 8.25
CA TYR A 59 -5.26 -12.10 7.20
C TYR A 59 -5.83 -11.67 5.84
N TYR A 60 -7.00 -12.20 5.47
CA TYR A 60 -7.63 -11.86 4.20
C TYR A 60 -8.02 -10.39 4.12
N THR A 61 -8.60 -9.84 5.18
CA THR A 61 -9.01 -8.43 5.24
C THR A 61 -7.79 -7.50 5.28
N TRP A 62 -6.74 -7.86 6.05
CA TRP A 62 -5.47 -7.15 6.06
C TRP A 62 -4.83 -7.10 4.68
N SER A 63 -4.79 -8.23 3.95
CA SER A 63 -4.13 -8.30 2.64
C SER A 63 -4.71 -7.32 1.61
N LYS A 64 -5.97 -6.90 1.80
CA LYS A 64 -6.68 -5.93 0.96
C LYS A 64 -6.58 -4.49 1.45
N ASN A 65 -6.04 -4.25 2.64
CA ASN A 65 -6.00 -2.93 3.25
C ASN A 65 -4.80 -2.11 2.75
N ILE A 66 -4.88 -0.77 2.83
CA ILE A 66 -3.75 0.09 2.48
C ILE A 66 -2.47 -0.22 3.27
N HIS A 67 -2.56 -0.70 4.51
CA HIS A 67 -1.38 -1.03 5.32
C HIS A 67 -0.59 -2.21 4.73
N SER A 68 -1.24 -3.19 4.09
CA SER A 68 -0.50 -4.29 3.42
C SER A 68 0.33 -3.77 2.24
N THR A 69 -0.17 -2.76 1.50
CA THR A 69 0.58 -2.11 0.41
C THR A 69 1.79 -1.31 0.89
N ALA A 70 1.83 -0.99 2.18
CA ALA A 70 2.97 -0.36 2.83
C ALA A 70 3.94 -1.37 3.47
N GLU A 71 3.70 -2.68 3.27
CA GLU A 71 4.44 -3.78 3.89
C GLU A 71 4.39 -3.71 5.43
N VAL A 72 3.26 -3.26 5.98
CA VAL A 72 3.00 -3.28 7.42
C VAL A 72 2.33 -4.60 7.74
N GLU A 73 3.08 -5.51 8.35
CA GLU A 73 2.66 -6.87 8.69
C GLU A 73 1.74 -6.90 9.93
N CYS A 74 1.05 -8.01 10.18
CA CYS A 74 0.17 -8.17 11.34
C CYS A 74 0.87 -7.78 12.67
N ILE A 75 2.09 -8.26 12.88
CA ILE A 75 2.86 -8.00 14.10
C ILE A 75 3.40 -6.56 14.20
N ASP A 76 3.42 -5.81 13.09
CA ASP A 76 3.77 -4.39 13.12
C ASP A 76 2.68 -3.57 13.82
N CYS A 77 1.41 -4.02 13.80
CA CYS A 77 0.31 -3.41 14.54
C CYS A 77 0.09 -4.06 15.92
N HIS A 78 0.20 -5.39 16.00
CA HIS A 78 -0.09 -6.15 17.22
C HIS A 78 1.09 -6.31 18.19
N GLY A 79 2.27 -5.78 17.85
CA GLY A 79 3.45 -5.82 18.73
C GLY A 79 4.07 -4.44 18.93
N GLU A 80 4.33 -4.07 20.18
CA GLU A 80 4.98 -2.80 20.55
C GLU A 80 6.27 -2.55 19.73
N PRO A 81 6.56 -1.31 19.31
CA PRO A 81 7.81 -0.97 18.61
C PRO A 81 9.06 -1.23 19.47
N GLY A 82 10.12 -1.71 18.82
CA GLY A 82 11.41 -2.04 19.41
C GLY A 82 11.59 -3.54 19.69
N PHE A 83 12.85 -3.94 19.88
CA PHE A 83 13.25 -5.34 20.08
C PHE A 83 12.57 -6.00 21.29
N VAL A 84 12.42 -5.28 22.40
CA VAL A 84 11.72 -5.81 23.58
C VAL A 84 10.24 -6.05 23.29
N GLY A 85 9.60 -5.12 22.58
CA GLY A 85 8.20 -5.25 22.15
C GLY A 85 7.99 -6.42 21.21
N TYR A 86 8.90 -6.60 20.25
CA TYR A 86 8.96 -7.76 19.38
C TYR A 86 9.05 -9.09 20.16
N MET A 87 9.98 -9.19 21.12
CA MET A 87 10.14 -10.41 21.91
C MET A 87 8.90 -10.69 22.79
N LYS A 88 8.28 -9.65 23.37
CA LYS A 88 7.02 -9.80 24.09
C LYS A 88 5.90 -10.33 23.19
N ALA A 89 5.74 -9.77 21.99
CA ALA A 89 4.75 -10.22 21.02
C ALA A 89 4.97 -11.70 20.64
N LYS A 90 6.22 -12.13 20.48
CA LYS A 90 6.57 -13.54 20.22
C LYS A 90 6.23 -14.47 21.39
N ILE A 91 6.54 -14.07 22.62
CA ILE A 91 6.18 -14.86 23.82
C ILE A 91 4.64 -14.90 23.99
N GLY A 92 3.96 -13.80 23.68
CA GLY A 92 2.49 -13.74 23.63
C GLY A 92 1.92 -14.71 22.61
N GLY A 93 2.43 -14.70 21.38
CA GLY A 93 2.00 -15.58 20.30
C GLY A 93 2.19 -17.08 20.59
N LEU A 94 3.13 -17.47 21.47
CA LEU A 94 3.22 -18.86 21.94
C LEU A 94 1.98 -19.30 22.71
N LYS A 95 1.34 -18.38 23.47
CA LYS A 95 0.06 -18.66 24.14
C LYS A 95 -1.06 -18.81 23.13
N ASP A 96 -1.04 -18.02 22.07
CA ASP A 96 -2.05 -18.10 21.00
C ASP A 96 -1.91 -19.42 20.22
N VAL A 97 -0.68 -19.85 19.92
CA VAL A 97 -0.41 -21.17 19.30
C VAL A 97 -0.85 -22.32 20.22
N TYR A 98 -0.57 -22.22 21.52
CA TYR A 98 -1.08 -23.20 22.48
C TYR A 98 -2.62 -23.20 22.50
N GLY A 99 -3.23 -22.02 22.46
CA GLY A 99 -4.68 -21.85 22.36
C GLY A 99 -5.25 -22.50 21.10
N GLU A 100 -4.60 -22.32 19.95
CA GLU A 100 -5.01 -22.91 18.68
C GLU A 100 -5.02 -24.44 18.72
N LEU A 101 -4.01 -25.03 19.38
CA LEU A 101 -3.84 -26.48 19.44
C LEU A 101 -4.70 -27.17 20.51
N VAL A 102 -5.11 -26.45 21.56
CA VAL A 102 -5.71 -27.05 22.77
C VAL A 102 -7.14 -26.58 23.02
N LEU A 103 -7.50 -25.34 22.66
CA LEU A 103 -8.81 -24.77 22.96
C LEU A 103 -9.82 -25.06 21.85
N SER A 104 -11.11 -25.10 22.23
CA SER A 104 -12.19 -25.37 21.29
C SER A 104 -12.39 -24.24 20.29
N ASP A 105 -12.90 -24.58 19.11
CA ASP A 105 -13.25 -23.60 18.07
C ASP A 105 -14.22 -22.53 18.57
N GLU A 106 -15.18 -22.91 19.41
CA GLU A 106 -16.12 -21.96 20.03
C GLU A 106 -15.40 -20.93 20.91
N HIS A 107 -14.44 -21.36 21.72
CA HIS A 107 -13.65 -20.45 22.55
C HIS A 107 -12.83 -19.49 21.68
N LYS A 108 -12.20 -20.01 20.63
CA LYS A 108 -11.42 -19.20 19.68
C LYS A 108 -12.29 -18.13 19.00
N LEU A 109 -13.42 -18.54 18.45
CA LEU A 109 -14.37 -17.62 17.80
C LEU A 109 -14.87 -16.54 18.75
N LYS A 110 -15.12 -16.89 20.03
CA LYS A 110 -15.52 -15.92 21.04
C LYS A 110 -14.45 -14.86 21.29
N VAL A 111 -13.19 -15.28 21.49
CA VAL A 111 -12.08 -14.34 21.73
C VAL A 111 -11.85 -13.43 20.52
N LEU A 112 -11.88 -13.99 19.31
CA LEU A 112 -11.72 -13.21 18.08
C LEU A 112 -12.88 -12.23 17.86
N ALA A 113 -14.11 -12.66 18.10
CA ALA A 113 -15.29 -11.79 18.01
C ALA A 113 -15.21 -10.65 19.04
N GLU A 114 -14.75 -10.93 20.26
CA GLU A 114 -14.56 -9.91 21.29
C GLU A 114 -13.49 -8.90 20.88
N GLY A 115 -12.32 -9.36 20.42
CA GLY A 115 -11.25 -8.47 19.93
C GLY A 115 -11.65 -7.63 18.71
N ALA A 116 -12.55 -8.13 17.87
CA ALA A 116 -13.01 -7.41 16.67
C ALA A 116 -14.14 -6.40 16.95
N SER A 117 -14.91 -6.57 18.02
CA SER A 117 -16.14 -5.79 18.27
C SER A 117 -16.09 -4.92 19.53
N ASN A 118 -15.26 -5.27 20.52
CA ASN A 118 -15.12 -4.53 21.76
C ASN A 118 -13.95 -3.53 21.65
N LYS A 119 -14.24 -2.23 21.81
CA LYS A 119 -13.26 -1.15 21.63
C LYS A 119 -12.17 -1.17 22.71
N GLU A 120 -12.53 -1.48 23.95
CA GLU A 120 -11.60 -1.60 25.07
C GLU A 120 -10.62 -2.76 24.85
N LYS A 121 -11.13 -3.92 24.44
CA LYS A 121 -10.30 -5.10 24.15
C LYS A 121 -9.42 -4.87 22.93
N ALA A 122 -9.94 -4.23 21.88
CA ALA A 122 -9.16 -3.86 20.71
C ALA A 122 -8.00 -2.90 21.07
N ALA A 123 -8.22 -1.97 22.01
CA ALA A 123 -7.18 -1.04 22.46
C ALA A 123 -6.06 -1.73 23.26
N GLU A 124 -6.35 -2.84 23.95
CA GLU A 124 -5.34 -3.69 24.57
C GLU A 124 -4.50 -4.46 23.54
N LEU A 125 -5.13 -4.90 22.45
CA LEU A 125 -4.47 -5.67 21.38
C LEU A 125 -3.60 -4.80 20.47
N VAL A 126 -4.01 -3.55 20.24
CA VAL A 126 -3.31 -2.57 19.41
C VAL A 126 -3.30 -1.24 20.13
N THR A 127 -2.18 -0.92 20.78
CA THR A 127 -2.03 0.34 21.51
C THR A 127 -1.91 1.54 20.57
N ASN A 128 -2.36 2.71 21.01
CA ASN A 128 -2.20 3.97 20.25
C ASN A 128 -0.74 4.24 19.87
N GLU A 129 0.19 3.83 20.71
CA GLU A 129 1.61 4.03 20.51
C GLU A 129 2.10 3.40 19.20
N THR A 130 1.60 2.20 18.87
CA THR A 130 1.96 1.50 17.65
C THR A 130 1.55 2.30 16.41
N CYS A 131 0.33 2.84 16.41
CA CYS A 131 -0.16 3.71 15.32
C CYS A 131 0.66 5.01 15.24
N MET A 132 0.86 5.68 16.38
CA MET A 132 1.57 6.96 16.45
C MET A 132 3.05 6.82 16.09
N PHE A 133 3.67 5.66 16.26
CA PHE A 133 5.05 5.44 15.85
C PHE A 133 5.27 5.66 14.35
N CYS A 134 4.27 5.35 13.52
CA CYS A 134 4.30 5.58 12.08
C CYS A 134 3.61 6.89 11.67
N HIS A 135 2.60 7.33 12.41
CA HIS A 135 1.78 8.49 12.07
C HIS A 135 2.18 9.81 12.75
N THR A 136 3.23 9.80 13.57
CA THR A 136 3.69 10.99 14.30
C THR A 136 5.21 11.04 14.40
N ASP A 137 5.81 12.19 14.06
CA ASP A 137 7.25 12.42 14.12
C ASP A 137 7.77 12.45 15.56
N SER A 138 7.03 13.14 16.43
CA SER A 138 7.41 13.30 17.84
C SER A 138 7.44 11.96 18.58
N VAL A 139 6.44 11.11 18.37
CA VAL A 139 6.36 9.77 18.98
C VAL A 139 7.42 8.84 18.39
N ASN A 140 7.60 8.83 17.06
CA ASN A 140 8.67 8.06 16.42
C ASN A 140 10.05 8.42 17.01
N LYS A 141 10.39 9.71 17.05
CA LYS A 141 11.66 10.21 17.59
C LYS A 141 11.84 9.84 19.07
N LYS A 142 10.78 9.98 19.88
CA LYS A 142 10.80 9.64 21.31
C LYS A 142 11.11 8.16 21.51
N LEU A 143 10.32 7.26 20.92
CA LEU A 143 10.48 5.82 21.14
C LEU A 143 11.79 5.28 20.56
N ARG A 144 12.26 5.82 19.43
CA ARG A 144 13.58 5.46 18.89
C ARG A 144 14.74 5.85 19.81
N LYS A 145 14.58 6.90 20.62
CA LYS A 145 15.57 7.30 21.65
C LYS A 145 15.49 6.43 22.89
N GLU A 146 14.28 6.03 23.28
CA GLU A 146 14.02 5.31 24.53
C GLU A 146 14.19 3.79 24.41
N ARG A 147 14.06 3.23 23.21
CA ARG A 147 14.02 1.77 22.98
C ARG A 147 15.09 1.31 22.00
N VAL A 148 15.54 0.08 22.20
CA VAL A 148 16.42 -0.61 21.26
C VAL A 148 15.60 -1.05 20.06
N MET A 149 15.78 -0.39 18.91
CA MET A 149 15.06 -0.73 17.68
C MET A 149 15.58 -2.00 17.01
N SER A 150 16.88 -2.27 17.10
CA SER A 150 17.51 -3.43 16.48
C SER A 150 18.75 -3.85 17.26
N VAL A 151 19.08 -5.14 17.21
CA VAL A 151 20.28 -5.75 17.79
C VAL A 151 21.24 -6.25 16.68
N GLY A 152 21.30 -5.52 15.57
CA GLY A 152 22.10 -5.89 14.38
C GLY A 152 21.32 -6.69 13.33
N VAL A 153 20.06 -7.02 13.60
CA VAL A 153 19.12 -7.70 12.69
C VAL A 153 17.82 -6.90 12.61
N LYS A 154 17.21 -6.83 11.43
CA LYS A 154 15.96 -6.09 11.17
C LYS A 154 14.77 -7.05 11.19
N PHE A 155 14.12 -7.21 12.33
CA PHE A 155 13.06 -8.22 12.51
C PHE A 155 11.73 -7.88 11.84
N ARG A 156 11.31 -6.60 11.87
CA ARG A 156 10.01 -6.16 11.37
C ARG A 156 10.08 -4.81 10.67
N LYS A 157 9.06 -4.47 9.88
CA LYS A 157 8.99 -3.18 9.19
C LYS A 157 8.94 -2.03 10.18
N ILE A 158 8.09 -2.10 11.20
CA ILE A 158 7.85 -1.00 12.14
C ILE A 158 9.16 -0.55 12.79
N ASP A 159 10.04 -1.46 13.19
CA ASP A 159 11.31 -1.14 13.86
C ASP A 159 12.30 -0.36 12.96
N THR A 160 12.09 -0.43 11.63
CA THR A 160 12.87 0.30 10.62
C THR A 160 12.28 1.65 10.23
N VAL A 161 11.05 1.95 10.67
CA VAL A 161 10.37 3.21 10.34
C VAL A 161 11.09 4.40 10.98
N VAL A 162 11.41 5.37 10.14
CA VAL A 162 12.02 6.66 10.53
C VAL A 162 11.19 7.78 9.92
N ASN A 163 10.58 8.57 10.80
CA ASN A 163 9.80 9.75 10.43
C ASN A 163 10.66 11.03 10.44
N PRO A 164 10.35 12.06 9.63
CA PRO A 164 9.15 12.19 8.77
C PRO A 164 9.24 11.44 7.44
N ARG A 165 10.44 11.00 7.05
CA ARG A 165 10.71 10.39 5.73
C ARG A 165 9.71 9.28 5.37
N PHE A 166 9.40 8.38 6.31
CA PHE A 166 8.44 7.31 6.06
C PHE A 166 7.04 7.85 5.78
N ARG A 167 6.40 8.58 6.69
CA ARG A 167 5.04 9.10 6.45
C ARG A 167 4.94 10.01 5.22
N GLU A 168 5.94 10.85 4.98
CA GLU A 168 5.98 11.76 3.82
C GLU A 168 6.13 11.01 2.51
N SER A 169 6.76 9.82 2.53
CA SER A 169 6.81 8.96 1.35
C SER A 169 5.43 8.44 0.92
N PHE A 170 4.43 8.51 1.80
CA PHE A 170 3.03 8.20 1.50
C PHE A 170 2.15 9.45 1.39
N GLY A 171 2.75 10.65 1.39
CA GLY A 171 2.01 11.92 1.39
C GLY A 171 1.12 12.11 2.63
N ARG A 172 1.50 11.53 3.78
CA ARG A 172 0.68 11.55 5.01
C ARG A 172 1.12 12.65 6.00
N PRO A 173 0.15 13.38 6.59
CA PRO A 173 0.45 14.36 7.65
C PRO A 173 0.90 13.67 8.95
N ASP A 174 1.56 14.43 9.81
CA ASP A 174 1.68 14.11 11.22
C ASP A 174 0.35 14.39 11.91
N ILE A 175 -0.31 13.35 12.43
CA ILE A 175 -1.71 13.45 12.89
C ILE A 175 -1.90 14.27 14.17
N LEU A 176 -0.83 14.63 14.89
CA LEU A 176 -0.90 15.40 16.13
C LEU A 176 -0.60 16.89 15.92
N THR A 177 0.21 17.20 14.91
CA THR A 177 0.69 18.57 14.65
C THR A 177 0.10 19.17 13.39
N GLU A 178 -0.32 18.34 12.45
CA GLU A 178 -1.00 18.73 11.22
C GLU A 178 -2.45 18.20 11.28
N ASP A 179 -3.41 19.02 10.85
CA ASP A 179 -4.79 18.54 10.70
C ASP A 179 -4.86 17.44 9.64
N THR A 180 -5.95 16.65 9.66
CA THR A 180 -6.24 15.73 8.57
C THR A 180 -6.35 16.54 7.29
N ARG A 181 -5.35 16.39 6.42
CA ARG A 181 -5.23 17.15 5.18
C ARG A 181 -6.47 17.02 4.28
N VAL A 182 -7.23 15.93 4.36
CA VAL A 182 -8.44 15.71 3.56
C VAL A 182 -9.53 15.02 4.39
N GLY A 183 -10.80 15.37 4.15
CA GLY A 183 -11.96 14.80 4.83
C GLY A 183 -12.36 15.55 6.11
N VAL A 184 -12.90 14.81 7.08
CA VAL A 184 -13.32 15.34 8.39
C VAL A 184 -12.11 15.45 9.31
N THR A 185 -11.99 16.57 10.02
CA THR A 185 -10.89 16.81 10.96
C THR A 185 -11.31 16.53 12.40
N PRO A 186 -10.93 15.38 12.99
CA PRO A 186 -11.31 15.06 14.36
C PRO A 186 -10.45 15.82 15.38
N ASN A 187 -9.32 16.42 15.03
CA ASN A 187 -8.35 16.94 16.00
C ASN A 187 -7.89 15.83 16.98
N HIS A 188 -7.06 14.91 16.48
CA HIS A 188 -6.60 13.74 17.22
C HIS A 188 -5.97 14.10 18.57
N LYS A 189 -5.23 15.21 18.64
CA LYS A 189 -4.59 15.67 19.88
C LYS A 189 -5.60 15.86 21.01
N LYS A 190 -6.70 16.57 20.76
CA LYS A 190 -7.76 16.79 21.78
C LYS A 190 -8.42 15.49 22.21
N HIS A 191 -8.64 14.56 21.28
CA HIS A 191 -9.27 13.27 21.58
C HIS A 191 -8.35 12.37 22.41
N LEU A 192 -7.05 12.35 22.11
CA LEU A 192 -6.05 11.63 22.90
C LEU A 192 -5.89 12.24 24.30
N GLU A 193 -5.90 13.57 24.43
CA GLU A 193 -5.88 14.27 25.72
C GLU A 193 -7.14 13.97 26.55
N ALA A 194 -8.26 13.67 25.90
CA ALA A 194 -9.49 13.20 26.53
C ALA A 194 -9.46 11.70 26.93
N GLY A 195 -8.36 11.00 26.66
CA GLY A 195 -8.16 9.59 27.03
C GLY A 195 -8.74 8.57 26.03
N LEU A 196 -9.09 9.00 24.82
CA LEU A 196 -9.60 8.10 23.79
C LEU A 196 -8.47 7.33 23.10
N ASN A 197 -8.81 6.14 22.61
CA ASN A 197 -7.94 5.28 21.81
C ASN A 197 -8.22 5.42 20.32
N CYS A 198 -7.23 5.13 19.49
CA CYS A 198 -7.35 5.16 18.03
C CYS A 198 -8.50 4.27 17.57
N VAL A 199 -8.63 3.08 18.18
CA VAL A 199 -9.68 2.09 17.86
C VAL A 199 -11.08 2.52 18.30
N ASP A 200 -11.23 3.56 19.12
CA ASP A 200 -12.55 4.07 19.48
C ASP A 200 -13.30 4.62 18.26
N CYS A 201 -12.54 5.07 17.25
CA CYS A 201 -13.05 5.52 15.95
C CYS A 201 -12.57 4.64 14.78
N HIS A 202 -11.35 4.10 14.85
CA HIS A 202 -10.74 3.28 13.79
C HIS A 202 -10.87 1.77 14.06
N LEU A 203 -11.97 1.32 14.69
CA LEU A 203 -12.20 -0.10 14.96
C LEU A 203 -12.14 -0.91 13.66
N GLY A 204 -11.34 -1.98 13.68
CA GLY A 204 -11.15 -2.84 12.50
C GLY A 204 -10.35 -2.19 11.38
N VAL A 205 -9.44 -1.25 11.66
CA VAL A 205 -8.63 -0.53 10.64
C VAL A 205 -8.08 -1.42 9.50
N ALA A 206 -7.63 -2.64 9.83
CA ALA A 206 -7.17 -3.64 8.85
C ALA A 206 -8.16 -4.80 8.65
N HIS A 207 -9.20 -4.91 9.48
CA HIS A 207 -10.13 -6.05 9.53
C HIS A 207 -11.52 -5.77 8.95
N GLY A 208 -11.81 -4.52 8.57
CA GLY A 208 -13.10 -4.13 8.00
C GLY A 208 -13.35 -4.63 6.56
N GLY A 209 -12.30 -5.09 5.86
CA GLY A 209 -12.38 -5.59 4.48
C GLY A 209 -12.26 -4.52 3.39
N ASP A 210 -12.18 -3.25 3.77
CA ASP A 210 -11.99 -2.13 2.87
C ASP A 210 -10.51 -1.76 2.68
N PHE A 211 -10.19 -1.27 1.48
CA PHE A 211 -8.87 -0.73 1.17
C PHE A 211 -8.52 0.46 2.08
N HIS A 212 -9.51 1.33 2.34
CA HIS A 212 -9.47 2.36 3.36
C HIS A 212 -10.65 2.16 4.33
N ASN A 213 -10.43 1.45 5.43
CA ASN A 213 -11.45 1.36 6.47
C ASN A 213 -11.43 2.66 7.32
N LEU A 214 -12.31 3.60 6.99
CA LEU A 214 -12.41 4.90 7.64
C LEU A 214 -13.43 4.89 8.79
N PRO A 215 -13.26 5.75 9.82
CA PRO A 215 -14.28 5.94 10.84
C PRO A 215 -15.62 6.36 10.23
N LYS A 216 -16.69 5.98 10.90
CA LYS A 216 -18.05 6.34 10.48
C LYS A 216 -18.53 7.58 11.24
N MET A 217 -19.36 8.41 10.60
CA MET A 217 -19.87 9.63 11.25
C MET A 217 -20.74 9.32 12.46
N GLU A 218 -21.41 8.17 12.46
CA GLU A 218 -22.20 7.64 13.56
C GLU A 218 -21.38 7.49 14.85
N ASP A 219 -20.09 7.10 14.76
CA ASP A 219 -19.19 7.00 15.91
C ASP A 219 -18.97 8.38 16.54
N CYS A 220 -18.70 9.40 15.71
CA CYS A 220 -18.53 10.78 16.16
C CYS A 220 -19.81 11.30 16.80
N PHE A 221 -20.94 11.15 16.12
CA PHE A 221 -22.23 11.68 16.55
C PHE A 221 -22.72 11.06 17.85
N SER A 222 -22.61 9.74 17.98
CA SER A 222 -23.00 9.00 19.18
C SER A 222 -22.17 9.46 20.39
N CYS A 223 -20.85 9.59 20.23
CA CYS A 223 -19.96 10.01 21.30
C CYS A 223 -20.20 11.48 21.69
N HIS A 224 -20.21 12.40 20.73
CA HIS A 224 -20.41 13.83 21.00
C HIS A 224 -21.79 14.12 21.59
N TYR A 225 -22.84 13.44 21.12
CA TYR A 225 -24.18 13.52 21.70
C TYR A 225 -24.18 13.07 23.17
N LYS A 226 -23.56 11.92 23.48
CA LYS A 226 -23.43 11.42 24.84
C LYS A 226 -22.70 12.42 25.74
N VAL A 227 -21.55 12.94 25.29
CA VAL A 227 -20.73 13.91 26.05
C VAL A 227 -21.52 15.19 26.32
N LYS A 228 -22.22 15.75 25.32
CA LYS A 228 -23.07 16.95 25.50
C LYS A 228 -24.23 16.72 26.45
N LYS A 229 -24.85 15.53 26.39
CA LYS A 229 -25.95 15.14 27.25
C LYS A 229 -25.50 15.02 28.72
N GLU A 230 -24.34 14.43 28.95
CA GLU A 230 -23.76 14.23 30.29
C GLU A 230 -23.15 15.53 30.86
N ASN A 231 -22.54 16.35 30.01
CA ASN A 231 -21.96 17.63 30.39
C ASN A 231 -22.25 18.71 29.34
N LYS A 232 -23.28 19.52 29.60
CA LYS A 232 -23.68 20.63 28.71
C LYS A 232 -22.58 21.69 28.51
N ALA A 233 -21.64 21.81 29.46
CA ALA A 233 -20.51 22.73 29.37
C ALA A 233 -19.31 22.14 28.60
N ALA A 234 -19.39 20.88 28.16
CA ALA A 234 -18.34 20.27 27.35
C ALA A 234 -18.16 21.02 26.03
N LYS A 235 -16.91 21.38 25.73
CA LYS A 235 -16.51 22.09 24.52
C LYS A 235 -16.28 21.13 23.34
N VAL A 236 -17.28 20.29 23.06
CA VAL A 236 -17.31 19.46 21.85
C VAL A 236 -18.23 20.11 20.81
N PRO A 237 -17.92 19.99 19.50
CA PRO A 237 -18.81 20.45 18.43
C PRO A 237 -20.22 19.86 18.53
N ASP A 238 -21.22 20.62 18.13
CA ASP A 238 -22.57 20.10 17.95
C ASP A 238 -22.64 19.25 16.68
N ASN A 239 -23.44 18.18 16.68
CA ASN A 239 -23.56 17.31 15.50
C ASN A 239 -24.16 18.03 14.29
N MET A 240 -24.94 19.09 14.53
CA MET A 240 -25.51 19.94 13.46
C MET A 240 -24.60 21.09 13.03
N ASP A 241 -23.47 21.29 13.71
CA ASP A 241 -22.44 22.24 13.28
C ASP A 241 -21.54 21.57 12.23
N CYS A 242 -22.06 21.47 11.00
CA CYS A 242 -21.41 20.75 9.91
C CYS A 242 -19.98 21.27 9.65
N ALA A 243 -19.81 22.59 9.64
CA ALA A 243 -18.54 23.25 9.32
C ALA A 243 -17.46 23.04 10.40
N ALA A 244 -17.85 22.83 11.67
CA ALA A 244 -16.89 22.52 12.73
C ALA A 244 -16.13 21.20 12.49
N CYS A 245 -16.76 20.24 11.81
CA CYS A 245 -16.17 18.93 11.48
C CYS A 245 -15.71 18.85 10.01
N HIS A 246 -16.53 19.34 9.08
CA HIS A 246 -16.31 19.35 7.63
C HIS A 246 -15.57 20.61 7.17
N THR A 247 -14.43 20.90 7.82
CA THR A 247 -13.63 22.11 7.57
C THR A 247 -13.08 22.17 6.13
N MET A 248 -12.85 21.02 5.50
CA MET A 248 -12.43 20.94 4.10
C MET A 248 -13.55 21.40 3.17
N GLN A 249 -14.77 20.84 3.31
CA GLN A 249 -15.92 21.20 2.47
C GLN A 249 -16.28 22.68 2.62
N ASP A 250 -16.28 23.20 3.86
CA ASP A 250 -16.51 24.63 4.15
C ASP A 250 -15.49 25.53 3.41
N LYS A 251 -14.20 25.19 3.49
CA LYS A 251 -13.13 25.93 2.80
C LYS A 251 -13.16 25.76 1.28
N ILE A 252 -13.68 24.64 0.77
CA ILE A 252 -13.88 24.42 -0.67
C ILE A 252 -15.02 25.30 -1.18
N GLN A 253 -16.15 25.39 -0.48
CA GLN A 253 -17.24 26.30 -0.83
C GLN A 253 -16.75 27.76 -0.86
N LYS A 254 -15.88 28.15 0.09
CA LYS A 254 -15.25 29.48 0.14
C LYS A 254 -14.11 29.67 -0.86
N GLY A 255 -13.65 28.62 -1.54
CA GLY A 255 -12.58 28.72 -2.54
C GLY A 255 -11.18 28.98 -1.97
N VAL A 256 -10.89 28.56 -0.73
CA VAL A 256 -9.64 28.92 -0.02
C VAL A 256 -8.88 27.71 0.55
N PHE A 257 -9.24 26.49 0.16
CA PHE A 257 -8.69 25.28 0.76
C PHE A 257 -7.26 24.92 0.29
N VAL A 258 -7.03 24.90 -1.03
CA VAL A 258 -5.74 24.53 -1.62
C VAL A 258 -4.85 25.77 -1.74
N LYS A 259 -3.68 25.71 -1.10
CA LYS A 259 -2.70 26.80 -1.13
C LYS A 259 -2.25 27.14 -2.55
N GLY A 260 -2.18 28.43 -2.88
CA GLY A 260 -1.65 28.92 -4.15
C GLY A 260 -2.64 28.86 -5.33
N LEU A 261 -3.91 28.53 -5.06
CA LEU A 261 -5.00 28.82 -5.98
C LEU A 261 -5.57 30.22 -5.69
N GLU A 262 -6.16 30.82 -6.71
CA GLU A 262 -6.96 32.03 -6.57
C GLU A 262 -8.16 31.76 -5.67
N GLU A 263 -8.54 32.75 -4.85
CA GLU A 263 -9.74 32.67 -4.02
C GLU A 263 -10.96 32.78 -4.93
N THR A 264 -11.75 31.71 -4.98
CA THR A 264 -12.94 31.63 -5.85
C THR A 264 -14.13 31.12 -5.04
N PRO A 265 -14.81 31.99 -4.26
CA PRO A 265 -15.99 31.59 -3.50
C PRO A 265 -17.11 31.13 -4.42
N TRP A 266 -17.77 30.04 -4.05
CA TRP A 266 -18.91 29.53 -4.81
C TRP A 266 -20.11 30.48 -4.70
N TYR A 267 -20.92 30.57 -5.75
CA TYR A 267 -22.12 31.42 -5.79
C TYR A 267 -23.13 31.15 -4.65
N MET A 268 -23.12 29.93 -4.12
CA MET A 268 -23.98 29.50 -3.02
C MET A 268 -23.20 29.34 -1.70
N ALA A 269 -22.00 29.92 -1.58
CA ALA A 269 -21.18 29.81 -0.36
C ALA A 269 -21.82 30.48 0.87
N ASP A 270 -22.79 31.39 0.68
CA ASP A 270 -23.55 32.02 1.76
C ASP A 270 -24.70 31.15 2.30
N LEU A 271 -25.05 30.06 1.59
CA LEU A 271 -26.07 29.12 2.08
C LEU A 271 -25.51 28.24 3.20
N ASN A 272 -26.36 27.87 4.15
CA ASN A 272 -26.01 26.89 5.15
C ASN A 272 -25.96 25.50 4.52
N CYS A 273 -25.08 24.64 5.03
CA CYS A 273 -25.00 23.25 4.57
C CYS A 273 -26.37 22.55 4.61
N THR A 274 -27.17 22.85 5.64
CA THR A 274 -28.51 22.29 5.89
C THR A 274 -29.57 22.72 4.87
N ASP A 275 -29.32 23.78 4.10
CA ASP A 275 -30.26 24.23 3.07
C ASP A 275 -30.34 23.20 1.93
N CYS A 276 -29.25 22.44 1.71
CA CYS A 276 -29.20 21.31 0.79
C CYS A 276 -29.18 19.95 1.52
N HIS A 277 -28.42 19.84 2.61
CA HIS A 277 -28.27 18.61 3.38
C HIS A 277 -29.28 18.53 4.53
N LYS A 278 -30.50 18.06 4.23
CA LYS A 278 -31.58 17.93 5.23
C LYS A 278 -31.33 16.84 6.27
N ASP A 279 -30.51 15.85 5.92
CA ASP A 279 -30.11 14.75 6.80
C ASP A 279 -28.59 14.52 6.66
N PRO A 280 -27.84 14.36 7.76
CA PRO A 280 -26.38 14.16 7.71
C PRO A 280 -25.93 12.89 6.98
N PHE A 281 -26.82 11.90 6.84
CA PHE A 281 -26.55 10.59 6.25
C PHE A 281 -27.12 10.47 4.82
N VAL A 282 -27.97 11.41 4.39
CA VAL A 282 -28.58 11.40 3.05
C VAL A 282 -27.95 12.48 2.17
N ARG A 283 -27.41 12.05 1.03
CA ARG A 283 -26.84 12.98 0.05
C ARG A 283 -27.96 13.72 -0.71
N PRO A 284 -27.76 15.02 -1.03
CA PRO A 284 -28.68 15.76 -1.88
C PRO A 284 -28.86 15.10 -3.25
N ASN A 285 -30.04 15.27 -3.82
CA ASN A 285 -30.42 14.80 -5.15
C ASN A 285 -31.02 15.96 -5.97
N THR A 286 -31.45 15.67 -7.20
CA THR A 286 -32.06 16.67 -8.09
C THR A 286 -33.27 17.36 -7.47
N ASP A 287 -34.07 16.64 -6.67
CA ASP A 287 -35.29 17.17 -6.04
C ASP A 287 -34.97 18.20 -4.95
N THR A 288 -33.76 18.15 -4.39
CA THR A 288 -33.28 19.15 -3.43
C THR A 288 -33.20 20.52 -4.11
N CYS A 289 -32.68 20.55 -5.34
CA CYS A 289 -32.52 21.77 -6.13
C CYS A 289 -33.87 22.33 -6.59
N THR A 290 -34.79 21.45 -7.02
CA THR A 290 -36.10 21.87 -7.57
C THR A 290 -37.06 22.41 -6.52
N SER A 291 -36.70 22.34 -5.24
CA SER A 291 -37.45 22.99 -4.17
C SER A 291 -37.31 24.52 -4.17
N CYS A 292 -36.24 25.05 -4.77
CA CYS A 292 -35.98 26.49 -4.90
C CYS A 292 -35.83 26.94 -6.37
N HIS A 293 -35.45 26.03 -7.27
CA HIS A 293 -35.20 26.29 -8.68
C HIS A 293 -36.13 25.48 -9.59
N ASP A 294 -36.13 25.79 -10.89
CA ASP A 294 -36.82 24.96 -11.87
C ASP A 294 -36.07 23.63 -12.15
N SER A 295 -36.68 22.76 -12.97
CA SER A 295 -36.14 21.43 -13.27
C SER A 295 -34.80 21.43 -14.01
N SER A 296 -34.42 22.52 -14.68
CA SER A 296 -33.14 22.62 -15.39
C SER A 296 -31.93 22.58 -14.45
N TYR A 297 -32.08 23.04 -13.20
CA TYR A 297 -31.02 22.99 -12.20
C TYR A 297 -30.72 21.57 -11.71
N GLY A 298 -31.72 20.68 -11.70
CA GLY A 298 -31.48 19.25 -11.45
C GLY A 298 -30.58 18.63 -12.53
N GLN A 299 -30.74 19.03 -13.79
CA GLN A 299 -29.88 18.58 -14.88
C GLN A 299 -28.46 19.16 -14.75
N MET A 300 -28.32 20.42 -14.34
CA MET A 300 -27.02 21.05 -14.07
C MET A 300 -26.20 20.29 -13.01
N LEU A 301 -26.85 19.79 -11.95
CA LEU A 301 -26.20 18.93 -10.96
C LEU A 301 -25.63 17.67 -11.62
N ILE A 302 -26.43 16.97 -12.43
CA ILE A 302 -26.02 15.74 -13.11
C ILE A 302 -24.82 16.00 -14.03
N ASP A 303 -24.89 17.06 -14.85
CA ASP A 303 -23.87 17.36 -15.85
C ASP A 303 -22.54 17.77 -15.19
N THR A 304 -22.60 18.63 -14.17
CA THR A 304 -21.44 19.01 -13.36
C THR A 304 -20.76 17.78 -12.75
N GLN A 305 -21.54 16.90 -12.10
CA GLN A 305 -20.99 15.71 -11.46
C GLN A 305 -20.36 14.73 -12.47
N LYS A 306 -20.97 14.60 -13.65
CA LYS A 306 -20.47 13.75 -14.74
C LYS A 306 -19.14 14.28 -15.28
N GLU A 307 -19.05 15.58 -15.55
CA GLU A 307 -17.83 16.21 -16.05
C GLU A 307 -16.69 16.11 -15.03
N PHE A 308 -16.95 16.50 -13.77
CA PHE A 308 -15.98 16.39 -12.69
C PHE A 308 -15.45 14.97 -12.54
N THR A 309 -16.34 13.97 -12.54
CA THR A 309 -15.94 12.56 -12.41
C THR A 309 -15.04 12.11 -13.57
N ALA A 310 -15.27 12.61 -14.78
CA ALA A 310 -14.43 12.29 -15.94
C ALA A 310 -13.03 12.93 -15.82
N LYS A 311 -12.94 14.18 -15.35
CA LYS A 311 -11.67 14.86 -15.06
C LYS A 311 -10.90 14.14 -13.95
N LEU A 312 -11.56 13.86 -12.83
CA LEU A 312 -10.97 13.18 -11.67
C LEU A 312 -10.41 11.80 -12.04
N LYS A 313 -11.14 10.97 -12.79
CA LYS A 313 -10.66 9.65 -13.23
C LYS A 313 -9.34 9.68 -14.00
N LYS A 314 -9.10 10.72 -14.80
CA LYS A 314 -7.84 10.89 -15.54
C LYS A 314 -6.69 11.19 -14.56
N LEU A 315 -6.91 12.12 -13.64
CA LEU A 315 -5.92 12.49 -12.62
C LEU A 315 -5.60 11.33 -11.67
N GLN A 316 -6.62 10.59 -11.22
CA GLN A 316 -6.46 9.38 -10.40
C GLN A 316 -5.51 8.39 -11.07
N LYS A 317 -5.73 8.10 -12.35
CA LYS A 317 -4.88 7.16 -13.10
C LYS A 317 -3.41 7.59 -13.17
N VAL A 318 -3.15 8.90 -13.33
CA VAL A 318 -1.79 9.44 -13.35
C VAL A 318 -1.16 9.37 -11.97
N ARG A 319 -1.88 9.83 -10.94
CA ARG A 319 -1.45 9.76 -9.54
C ARG A 319 -1.13 8.32 -9.12
N ASP A 320 -2.00 7.36 -9.42
CA ASP A 320 -1.82 5.96 -9.00
C ASP A 320 -0.55 5.36 -9.62
N LYS A 321 -0.29 5.65 -10.90
CA LYS A 321 0.96 5.26 -11.55
C LYS A 321 2.17 5.90 -10.86
N LEU A 322 2.12 7.20 -10.58
CA LEU A 322 3.20 7.91 -9.90
C LEU A 322 3.39 7.43 -8.45
N PHE A 323 2.33 7.01 -7.78
CA PHE A 323 2.38 6.47 -6.42
C PHE A 323 3.23 5.20 -6.36
N GLU A 324 3.16 4.31 -7.35
CA GLU A 324 4.02 3.12 -7.40
C GLU A 324 5.51 3.47 -7.53
N GLU A 325 5.84 4.57 -8.22
CA GLU A 325 7.20 5.03 -8.45
C GLU A 325 7.75 5.88 -7.26
N ARG A 326 6.91 6.25 -6.28
CA ARG A 326 7.19 7.28 -5.27
C ARG A 326 8.45 7.04 -4.42
N LEU A 327 8.76 5.77 -4.12
CA LEU A 327 9.91 5.41 -3.28
C LEU A 327 11.24 5.62 -4.00
N GLU A 328 11.24 5.54 -5.33
CA GLU A 328 12.40 5.75 -6.20
C GLU A 328 12.57 7.23 -6.61
N MET A 329 11.53 8.05 -6.45
CA MET A 329 11.58 9.48 -6.76
C MET A 329 12.60 10.21 -5.88
N PRO A 330 13.38 11.14 -6.46
CA PRO A 330 14.16 12.09 -5.67
C PRO A 330 13.28 12.97 -4.80
N GLU A 331 13.86 13.60 -3.78
CA GLU A 331 13.11 14.33 -2.76
C GLU A 331 12.26 15.48 -3.35
N GLY A 332 12.84 16.31 -4.22
CA GLY A 332 12.10 17.42 -4.81
C GLY A 332 10.98 16.95 -5.74
N LYS A 333 11.21 15.90 -6.53
CA LYS A 333 10.17 15.26 -7.36
C LYS A 333 9.04 14.68 -6.50
N ARG A 334 9.39 14.03 -5.40
CA ARG A 334 8.43 13.45 -4.46
C ARG A 334 7.59 14.53 -3.78
N LYS A 335 8.16 15.69 -3.46
CA LYS A 335 7.41 16.83 -2.91
C LYS A 335 6.33 17.31 -3.88
N LEU A 336 6.65 17.45 -5.17
CA LEU A 336 5.67 17.78 -6.21
C LEU A 336 4.59 16.69 -6.34
N PHE A 337 4.99 15.42 -6.33
CA PHE A 337 4.04 14.31 -6.33
C PHE A 337 3.10 14.33 -5.13
N ASN A 338 3.61 14.60 -3.93
CA ASN A 338 2.81 14.69 -2.71
C ASN A 338 1.78 15.83 -2.79
N GLU A 339 2.14 16.95 -3.42
CA GLU A 339 1.20 18.05 -3.67
C GLU A 339 0.10 17.64 -4.68
N LEU A 340 0.48 16.98 -5.78
CA LEU A 340 -0.49 16.42 -6.72
C LEU A 340 -1.43 15.43 -6.03
N GLN A 341 -0.86 14.50 -5.27
CA GLN A 341 -1.61 13.50 -4.52
C GLN A 341 -2.59 14.15 -3.54
N PHE A 342 -2.18 15.21 -2.85
CA PHE A 342 -3.04 15.97 -1.96
C PHE A 342 -4.25 16.59 -2.69
N ILE A 343 -4.02 17.23 -3.84
CA ILE A 343 -5.10 17.85 -4.63
C ILE A 343 -6.08 16.78 -5.14
N VAL A 344 -5.58 15.68 -5.70
CA VAL A 344 -6.45 14.59 -6.20
C VAL A 344 -7.24 13.96 -5.06
N ARG A 345 -6.62 13.74 -3.89
CA ARG A 345 -7.34 13.21 -2.72
C ARG A 345 -8.37 14.18 -2.16
N THR A 346 -8.13 15.49 -2.23
CA THR A 346 -9.12 16.51 -1.84
C THR A 346 -10.38 16.37 -2.69
N MET A 347 -10.21 16.27 -4.01
CA MET A 347 -11.31 16.05 -4.96
C MET A 347 -12.07 14.74 -4.72
N GLU A 348 -11.36 13.67 -4.37
CA GLU A 348 -11.98 12.38 -4.04
C GLU A 348 -12.81 12.43 -2.75
N MET A 349 -12.23 13.07 -1.71
CA MET A 349 -12.79 13.04 -0.35
C MET A 349 -13.88 14.08 -0.11
N ASP A 350 -13.97 15.13 -0.94
CA ASP A 350 -15.05 16.11 -0.85
C ASP A 350 -16.43 15.46 -1.01
N GLY A 351 -16.55 14.53 -1.97
CA GLY A 351 -17.72 13.69 -2.13
C GLY A 351 -18.92 14.34 -2.83
N SER A 352 -18.95 15.67 -3.04
CA SER A 352 -20.01 16.35 -3.81
C SER A 352 -19.93 16.08 -5.31
N LYS A 353 -18.81 15.51 -5.75
CA LYS A 353 -18.43 15.32 -7.16
C LYS A 353 -18.38 16.65 -7.91
N GLY A 354 -17.71 17.64 -7.32
CA GLY A 354 -17.47 18.93 -7.95
C GLY A 354 -18.51 20.01 -7.61
N PHE A 355 -19.66 19.64 -7.03
CA PHE A 355 -20.78 20.58 -6.90
C PHE A 355 -20.61 21.59 -5.77
N HIS A 356 -19.83 21.29 -4.72
CA HIS A 356 -19.57 22.26 -3.66
C HIS A 356 -18.88 23.54 -4.18
N ASN A 357 -18.10 23.46 -5.25
CA ASN A 357 -17.53 24.62 -5.93
C ASN A 357 -16.95 24.24 -7.30
N PRO A 358 -17.77 24.20 -8.38
CA PRO A 358 -17.34 23.68 -9.69
C PRO A 358 -16.12 24.41 -10.25
N GLU A 359 -16.11 25.74 -10.17
CA GLU A 359 -15.03 26.58 -10.70
C GLU A 359 -13.72 26.37 -9.93
N TYR A 360 -13.80 26.32 -8.60
CA TYR A 360 -12.62 26.05 -7.78
C TYR A 360 -12.06 24.65 -8.00
N PHE A 361 -12.91 23.66 -8.28
CA PHE A 361 -12.46 22.33 -8.67
C PHE A 361 -11.80 22.31 -10.05
N ASP A 362 -12.22 23.14 -10.99
CA ASP A 362 -11.52 23.32 -12.27
C ASP A 362 -10.12 23.92 -12.06
N LEU A 363 -9.98 24.92 -11.18
CA LEU A 363 -8.66 25.43 -10.78
C LEU A 363 -7.77 24.36 -10.12
N MET A 364 -8.35 23.48 -9.31
CA MET A 364 -7.63 22.33 -8.76
C MET A 364 -7.17 21.35 -9.84
N VAL A 365 -8.01 21.09 -10.85
CA VAL A 365 -7.66 20.23 -12.00
C VAL A 365 -6.50 20.85 -12.80
N ASP A 366 -6.55 22.15 -13.06
CA ASP A 366 -5.51 22.86 -13.80
C ASP A 366 -4.17 22.82 -13.05
N LYS A 367 -4.20 23.10 -11.75
CA LYS A 367 -3.01 22.98 -10.90
C LYS A 367 -2.48 21.54 -10.82
N ALA A 368 -3.37 20.55 -10.79
CA ALA A 368 -2.97 19.14 -10.83
C ALA A 368 -2.26 18.80 -12.16
N ASN A 369 -2.76 19.29 -13.29
CA ASN A 369 -2.10 19.11 -14.59
C ASN A 369 -0.75 19.81 -14.65
N GLU A 370 -0.64 21.04 -14.13
CA GLU A 370 0.64 21.76 -14.02
C GLU A 370 1.66 20.97 -13.18
N LEU A 371 1.23 20.39 -12.07
CA LEU A 371 2.09 19.54 -11.23
C LEU A 371 2.51 18.26 -11.97
N ILE A 372 1.62 17.64 -12.76
CA ILE A 372 1.96 16.48 -13.60
C ILE A 372 3.06 16.87 -14.58
N GLU A 373 2.91 17.99 -15.30
CA GLU A 373 3.93 18.48 -16.23
C GLU A 373 5.27 18.76 -15.53
N LYS A 374 5.24 19.37 -14.34
CA LYS A 374 6.46 19.60 -13.53
C LYS A 374 7.12 18.30 -13.08
N ILE A 375 6.34 17.27 -12.74
CA ILE A 375 6.86 15.95 -12.33
C ILE A 375 7.47 15.21 -13.53
N GLU A 376 6.82 15.28 -14.68
CA GLU A 376 7.31 14.66 -15.93
C GLU A 376 8.61 15.31 -16.40
N ASN A 377 8.70 16.64 -16.31
CA ASN A 377 9.87 17.42 -16.70
C ASN A 377 10.85 17.69 -15.54
N TYR A 378 10.69 17.02 -14.40
CA TYR A 378 11.52 17.29 -13.23
C TYR A 378 12.99 16.96 -13.52
N VAL A 379 13.83 17.98 -13.40
CA VAL A 379 15.28 17.85 -13.39
C VAL A 379 15.75 18.18 -11.98
N GLU A 380 16.57 17.31 -11.39
CA GLU A 380 17.16 17.60 -10.09
C GLU A 380 17.98 18.89 -10.19
N PRO A 381 17.68 19.93 -9.40
CA PRO A 381 18.51 21.11 -9.38
C PRO A 381 19.93 20.72 -8.97
N GLU A 382 20.94 21.24 -9.69
CA GLU A 382 22.34 21.10 -9.28
C GLU A 382 22.47 21.68 -7.87
N VAL A 383 22.85 20.82 -6.92
CA VAL A 383 23.16 21.23 -5.56
C VAL A 383 24.36 22.17 -5.67
N LYS A 384 24.14 23.48 -5.49
CA LYS A 384 25.24 24.35 -5.06
C LYS A 384 25.65 23.83 -3.69
N GLU A 385 26.85 23.26 -3.61
CA GLU A 385 27.49 22.92 -2.35
C GLU A 385 27.62 24.19 -1.50
N GLU A 386 26.61 24.47 -0.68
CA GLU A 386 26.87 25.08 0.60
C GLU A 386 27.40 23.95 1.50
N THR A 387 28.63 24.11 1.94
CA THR A 387 29.41 23.12 2.68
C THR A 387 28.65 22.44 3.83
N PRO A 388 28.98 21.16 4.13
CA PRO A 388 28.13 20.26 4.89
C PRO A 388 28.36 20.34 6.40
N VAL A 389 27.30 20.05 7.17
CA VAL A 389 27.46 19.21 8.36
C VAL A 389 27.26 17.77 7.87
N ALA A 390 28.33 16.98 7.98
CA ALA A 390 28.56 15.64 7.44
C ALA A 390 27.39 14.65 7.73
N GLU A 391 27.14 13.59 6.94
CA GLU A 391 28.08 12.61 6.40
C GLU A 391 27.55 11.89 5.13
N HIS A 392 28.49 11.79 4.16
CA HIS A 392 28.77 10.67 3.25
C HIS A 392 27.78 10.22 2.16
N ALA A 393 27.88 10.97 1.06
CA ALA A 393 28.11 10.57 -0.35
C ALA A 393 27.88 9.12 -0.82
N GLU A 394 26.90 9.07 -1.74
CA GLU A 394 26.62 8.23 -2.90
C GLU A 394 27.77 7.48 -3.63
N LYS A 395 27.37 6.47 -4.43
CA LYS A 395 27.61 6.51 -5.89
C LYS A 395 26.63 5.65 -6.70
N LYS A 396 25.93 6.30 -7.64
CA LYS A 396 25.24 5.74 -8.82
C LYS A 396 26.18 5.76 -10.04
N THR A 397 25.88 4.93 -11.03
CA THR A 397 26.08 5.18 -12.48
C THR A 397 25.03 4.31 -13.20
N GLU A 398 23.90 4.80 -13.71
CA GLU A 398 23.64 5.60 -14.94
C GLU A 398 23.95 4.94 -16.29
N HIS A 399 22.92 4.75 -17.13
CA HIS A 399 22.64 5.47 -18.41
C HIS A 399 21.45 4.80 -19.16
N LYS A 400 20.35 5.53 -19.48
CA LYS A 400 20.01 6.25 -20.75
C LYS A 400 20.01 5.35 -22.01
N ALA A 401 19.09 5.40 -22.98
CA ALA A 401 18.10 6.39 -23.41
C ALA A 401 17.01 5.75 -24.32
N GLU A 402 16.07 6.59 -24.77
CA GLU A 402 14.72 6.35 -25.31
C GLU A 402 14.61 5.88 -26.78
N LYS A 403 13.39 5.46 -27.17
CA LYS A 403 12.76 5.83 -28.46
C LYS A 403 11.25 5.56 -28.49
N GLU A 404 10.49 6.55 -28.96
CA GLU A 404 9.05 6.53 -29.27
C GLU A 404 8.70 5.63 -30.48
N VAL A 405 7.50 5.02 -30.49
CA VAL A 405 6.68 4.77 -31.70
C VAL A 405 5.19 4.75 -31.34
N LYS A 406 4.36 5.37 -32.20
CA LYS A 406 2.89 5.47 -32.19
C LYS A 406 2.15 4.12 -32.24
N LYS A 407 0.89 4.16 -31.77
CA LYS A 407 -0.09 3.07 -31.62
C LYS A 407 -0.63 2.51 -32.95
N GLU A 408 -0.88 1.21 -32.94
CA GLU A 408 -2.03 0.56 -33.60
C GLU A 408 -2.54 -0.60 -32.72
N GLU A 409 -3.86 -0.83 -32.76
CA GLU A 409 -4.64 -1.80 -31.97
C GLU A 409 -4.40 -3.27 -32.38
N ALA A 410 -4.59 -4.24 -31.46
CA ALA A 410 -4.55 -5.68 -31.75
C ALA A 410 -5.54 -6.51 -30.91
N GLN A 411 -6.07 -7.55 -31.56
CA GLN A 411 -7.22 -8.43 -31.24
C GLN A 411 -6.97 -9.50 -30.15
N VAL A 412 -8.07 -10.05 -29.61
CA VAL A 412 -8.12 -11.07 -28.54
C VAL A 412 -7.92 -12.49 -29.11
N LEU A 413 -7.06 -13.31 -28.48
CA LEU A 413 -6.78 -14.71 -28.83
C LEU A 413 -6.89 -15.59 -27.57
N LYS A 414 -7.60 -16.73 -27.67
CA LYS A 414 -7.67 -17.79 -26.65
C LYS A 414 -7.55 -19.15 -27.35
N ALA A 415 -6.67 -20.02 -26.87
CA ALA A 415 -6.49 -21.37 -27.39
C ALA A 415 -7.14 -22.43 -26.49
N ASP A 416 -7.59 -23.53 -27.09
CA ASP A 416 -8.21 -24.68 -26.40
C ASP A 416 -7.25 -25.87 -26.48
N ASN A 417 -6.47 -26.07 -25.41
CA ASN A 417 -5.46 -27.13 -25.28
C ASN A 417 -6.01 -28.28 -24.42
N PRO A 418 -5.67 -29.55 -24.71
CA PRO A 418 -6.12 -30.70 -23.92
C PRO A 418 -5.77 -30.56 -22.43
N ALA A 419 -6.73 -30.83 -21.55
CA ALA A 419 -6.57 -30.64 -20.11
C ALA A 419 -5.38 -31.43 -19.52
N GLU A 420 -5.14 -32.64 -20.04
CA GLU A 420 -4.02 -33.51 -19.64
C GLU A 420 -2.64 -32.86 -19.94
N LEU A 421 -2.53 -32.07 -21.01
CA LEU A 421 -1.31 -31.34 -21.34
C LEU A 421 -1.17 -30.06 -20.52
N VAL A 422 -2.28 -29.43 -20.14
CA VAL A 422 -2.29 -28.22 -19.29
C VAL A 422 -1.90 -28.57 -17.85
N GLU A 423 -2.30 -29.74 -17.35
CA GLU A 423 -2.00 -30.18 -15.99
C GLU A 423 -0.50 -30.47 -15.78
N ILE A 424 0.18 -30.99 -16.80
CA ILE A 424 1.63 -31.24 -16.74
C ILE A 424 2.48 -30.03 -17.18
N ALA A 425 1.85 -28.98 -17.72
CA ALA A 425 2.54 -27.80 -18.19
C ALA A 425 2.93 -26.87 -17.03
N PRO A 426 4.23 -26.58 -16.82
CA PRO A 426 4.66 -25.68 -15.75
C PRO A 426 4.16 -24.26 -16.01
N GLU A 427 3.82 -23.52 -14.95
CA GLU A 427 3.30 -22.15 -15.09
C GLU A 427 4.35 -21.18 -15.64
N THR A 428 5.62 -21.40 -15.27
CA THR A 428 6.77 -20.66 -15.78
C THR A 428 7.94 -21.59 -16.05
N ILE A 429 8.81 -21.23 -17.01
CA ILE A 429 9.97 -22.05 -17.38
C ILE A 429 11.22 -21.16 -17.46
N ASN A 430 12.29 -21.56 -16.79
CA ASN A 430 13.61 -21.02 -17.04
C ASN A 430 14.26 -21.76 -18.22
N ILE A 431 14.18 -21.19 -19.42
CA ILE A 431 14.59 -21.87 -20.66
C ILE A 431 16.11 -22.09 -20.70
N ALA A 432 16.89 -21.19 -20.10
CA ALA A 432 18.36 -21.31 -20.07
C ALA A 432 18.80 -22.50 -19.21
N GLU A 433 18.15 -22.70 -18.07
CA GLU A 433 18.44 -23.80 -17.16
C GLU A 433 17.92 -25.13 -17.71
N ASN A 434 16.68 -25.15 -18.24
CA ASN A 434 16.06 -26.35 -18.78
C ASN A 434 16.77 -26.92 -20.02
N HIS A 435 17.49 -26.09 -20.77
CA HIS A 435 18.29 -26.52 -21.92
C HIS A 435 19.82 -26.42 -21.68
N SER A 436 20.24 -26.21 -20.43
CA SER A 436 21.66 -26.13 -20.04
C SER A 436 22.50 -25.11 -20.85
N ILE A 437 21.90 -23.96 -21.17
CA ILE A 437 22.51 -22.91 -22.00
C ILE A 437 23.20 -21.88 -21.09
N LYS A 438 24.50 -21.65 -21.32
CA LYS A 438 25.24 -20.58 -20.63
C LYS A 438 24.83 -19.20 -21.17
N THR A 439 24.33 -18.32 -20.31
CA THR A 439 23.83 -17.00 -20.68
C THR A 439 24.71 -15.87 -20.12
N THR A 440 24.81 -14.76 -20.85
CA THR A 440 25.58 -13.56 -20.47
C THR A 440 24.71 -12.44 -19.90
N LYS A 441 23.39 -12.64 -19.83
CA LYS A 441 22.39 -11.76 -19.22
C LYS A 441 21.48 -12.62 -18.32
N LYS A 442 20.74 -11.99 -17.41
CA LYS A 442 19.78 -12.70 -16.55
C LYS A 442 18.85 -13.58 -17.39
N PRO A 443 18.64 -14.86 -17.00
CA PRO A 443 17.84 -15.79 -17.78
C PRO A 443 16.36 -15.36 -17.78
N VAL A 444 15.69 -15.54 -18.92
CA VAL A 444 14.26 -15.25 -19.05
C VAL A 444 13.47 -16.30 -18.30
N ILE A 445 12.66 -15.86 -17.33
CA ILE A 445 11.59 -16.68 -16.78
C ILE A 445 10.41 -16.55 -17.74
N PHE A 446 10.23 -17.55 -18.59
CA PHE A 446 9.18 -17.56 -19.60
C PHE A 446 7.82 -17.83 -18.94
N PRO A 447 6.83 -16.92 -19.06
CA PRO A 447 5.51 -17.12 -18.47
C PRO A 447 4.69 -18.06 -19.34
N HIS A 448 4.98 -19.36 -19.23
CA HIS A 448 4.47 -20.43 -20.08
C HIS A 448 2.93 -20.52 -20.03
N LYS A 449 2.33 -20.36 -18.85
CA LYS A 449 0.86 -20.31 -18.66
C LYS A 449 0.16 -19.32 -19.54
N LYS A 450 0.63 -18.08 -19.53
CA LYS A 450 0.07 -17.01 -20.35
C LYS A 450 0.14 -17.32 -21.85
N HIS A 451 1.12 -18.11 -22.28
CA HIS A 451 1.30 -18.44 -23.69
C HIS A 451 0.46 -19.65 -24.11
N TYR A 452 0.36 -20.72 -23.31
CA TYR A 452 -0.51 -21.85 -23.66
C TYR A 452 -2.01 -21.51 -23.51
N GLU A 453 -2.37 -20.49 -22.73
CA GLU A 453 -3.75 -19.98 -22.69
C GLU A 453 -4.14 -19.23 -23.99
N MET A 454 -3.14 -18.77 -24.76
CA MET A 454 -3.31 -17.97 -25.97
C MET A 454 -3.03 -18.74 -27.26
N PHE A 455 -2.20 -19.78 -27.22
CA PHE A 455 -1.73 -20.55 -28.39
C PHE A 455 -1.80 -22.05 -28.17
N LYS A 456 -2.01 -22.83 -29.23
CA LYS A 456 -2.01 -24.29 -29.10
C LYS A 456 -0.63 -24.84 -28.78
N CYS A 457 -0.53 -25.87 -27.94
CA CYS A 457 0.76 -26.46 -27.55
C CYS A 457 1.59 -26.92 -28.76
N GLU A 458 0.94 -27.43 -29.81
CA GLU A 458 1.62 -27.84 -31.04
C GLU A 458 2.20 -26.66 -31.82
N GLU A 459 1.86 -25.41 -31.53
CA GLU A 459 2.50 -24.25 -32.19
C GLU A 459 3.98 -24.14 -31.81
N CYS A 460 4.35 -24.63 -30.62
CA CYS A 460 5.71 -24.53 -30.08
C CYS A 460 6.39 -25.89 -29.93
N HIS A 461 5.63 -26.96 -29.70
CA HIS A 461 6.16 -28.30 -29.44
C HIS A 461 5.91 -29.25 -30.61
N SER A 462 6.93 -30.05 -30.96
CA SER A 462 6.78 -31.15 -31.92
C SER A 462 6.12 -32.37 -31.26
N LYS A 463 6.32 -32.51 -29.94
CA LYS A 463 5.66 -33.48 -29.06
C LYS A 463 5.39 -32.83 -27.70
N PRO A 464 4.19 -32.27 -27.48
CA PRO A 464 3.84 -31.55 -26.26
C PRO A 464 4.00 -32.37 -24.97
N GLU A 465 3.65 -33.65 -25.00
CA GLU A 465 3.71 -34.58 -23.87
C GLU A 465 5.13 -34.85 -23.37
N GLU A 466 6.13 -34.72 -24.25
CA GLU A 466 7.56 -34.86 -23.91
C GLU A 466 8.23 -33.48 -23.70
N GLY A 467 7.49 -32.37 -23.89
CA GLY A 467 8.03 -31.01 -23.83
C GLY A 467 8.99 -30.64 -24.98
N ALA A 468 9.09 -31.48 -26.01
CA ALA A 468 10.05 -31.30 -27.10
C ALA A 468 9.65 -30.13 -28.02
N LEU A 469 10.53 -29.14 -28.15
CA LEU A 469 10.30 -27.95 -28.97
C LEU A 469 10.46 -28.25 -30.47
N LYS A 470 9.69 -27.55 -31.32
CA LYS A 470 9.82 -27.65 -32.79
C LYS A 470 11.16 -27.14 -33.33
N VAL A 471 11.87 -26.35 -32.53
CA VAL A 471 13.13 -25.72 -32.93
C VAL A 471 14.21 -26.12 -31.95
N GLU A 472 15.31 -26.65 -32.48
CA GLU A 472 16.51 -26.95 -31.71
C GLU A 472 17.26 -25.65 -31.38
N ILE A 473 17.58 -25.42 -30.10
CA ILE A 473 18.17 -24.16 -29.64
C ILE A 473 19.67 -24.13 -29.94
N LYS A 474 20.06 -23.43 -31.01
CA LYS A 474 21.47 -23.20 -31.41
C LYS A 474 21.84 -21.74 -31.21
N VAL A 475 23.00 -21.51 -30.58
CA VAL A 475 23.55 -20.16 -30.38
C VAL A 475 24.16 -19.70 -31.71
N LEU A 476 23.72 -18.55 -32.22
CA LEU A 476 24.13 -18.04 -33.53
C LEU A 476 25.22 -16.97 -33.40
N LYS A 477 24.97 -15.90 -32.64
CA LYS A 477 25.95 -14.83 -32.37
C LYS A 477 25.52 -13.97 -31.17
N GLY A 478 26.40 -13.77 -30.20
CA GLY A 478 26.10 -13.02 -28.98
C GLY A 478 24.95 -13.65 -28.20
N THR A 479 23.96 -12.85 -27.78
CA THR A 479 22.75 -13.34 -27.08
C THR A 479 21.66 -13.86 -28.03
N SER A 480 21.91 -13.89 -29.35
CA SER A 480 20.94 -14.34 -30.35
C SER A 480 21.04 -15.86 -30.59
N ASN A 481 19.92 -16.56 -30.42
CA ASN A 481 19.77 -18.00 -30.68
C ASN A 481 18.57 -18.28 -31.60
N THR A 482 18.45 -19.50 -32.08
CA THR A 482 17.33 -19.94 -32.95
C THR A 482 15.97 -19.80 -32.25
N PHE A 483 15.90 -19.95 -30.92
CA PHE A 483 14.68 -19.77 -30.14
C PHE A 483 14.07 -18.36 -30.27
N HIS A 484 14.92 -17.33 -30.22
CA HIS A 484 14.49 -15.94 -30.46
C HIS A 484 14.02 -15.73 -31.90
N LYS A 485 14.73 -16.29 -32.87
CA LYS A 485 14.51 -16.00 -34.30
C LYS A 485 13.37 -16.78 -34.91
N GLU A 486 13.05 -17.96 -34.38
CA GLU A 486 12.11 -18.89 -35.00
C GLU A 486 10.81 -19.04 -34.23
N LEU A 487 10.81 -18.82 -32.90
CA LEU A 487 9.60 -18.91 -32.07
C LEU A 487 9.18 -17.56 -31.48
N CYS A 488 9.97 -16.98 -30.58
CA CYS A 488 9.51 -15.83 -29.79
C CYS A 488 9.30 -14.55 -30.62
N PHE A 489 10.31 -14.12 -31.38
CA PHE A 489 10.23 -12.84 -32.09
C PHE A 489 9.24 -12.86 -33.26
N PRO A 490 9.19 -13.92 -34.10
CA PRO A 490 8.19 -14.00 -35.17
C PRO A 490 6.76 -13.96 -34.61
N CYS A 491 6.48 -14.71 -33.54
CA CYS A 491 5.16 -14.75 -32.92
C CYS A 491 4.78 -13.38 -32.32
N HIS A 492 5.67 -12.78 -31.50
CA HIS A 492 5.41 -11.47 -30.91
C HIS A 492 5.29 -10.34 -31.94
N LYS A 493 6.00 -10.45 -33.07
CA LYS A 493 5.84 -9.53 -34.20
C LYS A 493 4.52 -9.74 -34.92
N LYS A 494 4.13 -11.00 -35.16
CA LYS A 494 2.85 -11.38 -35.80
C LYS A 494 1.65 -10.87 -35.01
N TYR A 495 1.69 -10.98 -33.68
CA TYR A 495 0.60 -10.53 -32.79
C TYR A 495 0.78 -9.12 -32.21
N LYS A 496 1.69 -8.32 -32.78
CA LYS A 496 1.96 -6.93 -32.39
C LYS A 496 2.13 -6.72 -30.87
N VAL A 497 2.78 -7.66 -30.18
CA VAL A 497 2.98 -7.60 -28.72
C VAL A 497 3.90 -6.41 -28.40
N LYS A 498 3.39 -5.45 -27.60
CA LYS A 498 4.13 -4.23 -27.25
C LYS A 498 5.46 -4.59 -26.58
N LYS A 499 6.58 -4.22 -27.22
CA LYS A 499 7.96 -4.55 -26.80
C LYS A 499 8.28 -6.06 -26.79
N GLY A 500 7.56 -6.89 -27.53
CA GLY A 500 7.71 -8.36 -27.52
C GLY A 500 9.03 -8.91 -28.08
N THR A 501 9.85 -8.09 -28.75
CA THR A 501 11.20 -8.47 -29.20
C THR A 501 12.31 -7.76 -28.40
N SER A 502 11.95 -7.02 -27.34
CA SER A 502 12.89 -6.24 -26.52
C SER A 502 13.60 -7.13 -25.50
N CYS A 503 14.93 -7.16 -25.57
CA CYS A 503 15.76 -7.94 -24.65
C CYS A 503 15.53 -7.55 -23.18
N ASN A 504 15.43 -6.24 -22.86
CA ASN A 504 15.27 -5.77 -21.47
C ASN A 504 13.85 -5.99 -20.91
N THR A 505 12.90 -6.30 -21.78
CA THR A 505 11.52 -6.62 -21.39
C THR A 505 11.39 -8.09 -21.03
N CYS A 506 12.17 -8.97 -21.67
CA CYS A 506 12.17 -10.41 -21.43
C CYS A 506 13.22 -10.84 -20.39
N HIS A 507 14.39 -10.20 -20.36
CA HIS A 507 15.49 -10.50 -19.43
C HIS A 507 15.55 -9.49 -18.27
N LYS A 508 14.62 -9.57 -17.32
CA LYS A 508 14.55 -8.72 -16.11
C LYS A 508 15.42 -9.23 -14.95
#